data_AF-A0A7S4S1M1-F1
#
_entry.id   AF-A0A7S4S1M1-F1
#
_cell.length_a   1.000
_cell.length_b   1.000
_cell.length_c   1.000
_cell.angle_alpha   90.00
_cell.angle_beta   90.00
_cell.angle_gamma   90.00
#
_symmetry.space_group_name_H-M   'P 1'
#
loop_
_entity.id
_entity.type
_entity.pdbx_description
1 polymer ?
#
loop_
_entity_poly.entity_id
_entity_poly.type
_entity_poly.pdbx_seq_one_letter_code
_entity_poly.pdbx_strand_id
1 'polypeptide(L)'
;MYFPLFLSITFNNNKFKVYALAALCNQSDGREFHIVRYHQAWMEENRLYIQTELCTSTLCNEISRGCFHQKRKNGDNVDGSDSNERHFKLLREILLALELIHGNDMVHLDIKPDNIFVKNDQFKLGDFGLAHKAAPGDDVEEGDARYMSKELLSGELDDLTKVRN
;
A
#
# COMPACT_ATOMS: atom_id res chain seq x y z
N MET A 1 -9.77 -13.03 -24.98
CA MET A 1 -9.99 -12.94 -23.52
C MET A 1 -8.64 -12.53 -22.92
N TYR A 2 -8.44 -11.24 -22.64
CA TYR A 2 -7.21 -10.75 -22.03
C TYR A 2 -7.39 -10.85 -20.51
N PHE A 3 -6.68 -11.78 -19.86
CA PHE A 3 -6.55 -11.79 -18.41
C PHE A 3 -5.42 -10.81 -18.02
N PRO A 4 -5.69 -9.72 -17.27
CA PRO A 4 -4.61 -8.90 -16.76
C PRO A 4 -4.01 -9.58 -15.52
N LEU A 5 -2.70 -9.85 -15.63
CA LEU A 5 -1.70 -10.12 -14.57
C LEU A 5 -2.22 -10.72 -13.25
N PHE A 6 -2.04 -12.04 -13.12
CA PHE A 6 -2.21 -12.79 -11.88
C PHE A 6 -0.99 -12.63 -10.97
N LEU A 7 -1.19 -12.22 -9.72
CA LEU A 7 -0.21 -12.39 -8.65
C LEU A 7 -0.60 -13.65 -7.86
N SER A 8 0.24 -14.69 -7.91
CA SER A 8 0.06 -15.97 -7.19
C SER A 8 0.93 -15.95 -5.94
N ILE A 9 0.35 -16.19 -4.75
CA ILE A 9 1.10 -16.38 -3.50
C ILE A 9 0.46 -17.52 -2.68
N THR A 10 1.27 -18.36 -2.04
CA THR A 10 0.87 -19.65 -1.44
C THR A 10 0.62 -19.58 0.08
N PHE A 11 -0.54 -20.14 0.46
CA PHE A 11 -1.09 -20.67 1.72
C PHE A 11 -1.02 -20.04 3.12
N ASN A 12 0.07 -19.50 3.66
CA ASN A 12 0.09 -19.31 5.14
C ASN A 12 -0.40 -17.96 5.70
N ASN A 13 -0.25 -16.82 5.00
CA ASN A 13 -0.74 -15.50 5.48
C ASN A 13 -1.90 -14.91 4.66
N ASN A 14 -2.39 -15.64 3.65
CA ASN A 14 -3.24 -15.04 2.63
C ASN A 14 -4.71 -14.79 3.03
N LYS A 15 -5.23 -15.45 4.07
CA LYS A 15 -6.62 -15.24 4.50
C LYS A 15 -6.82 -13.81 5.01
N PHE A 16 -5.85 -13.29 5.76
CA PHE A 16 -5.91 -11.93 6.25
C PHE A 16 -5.75 -10.92 5.10
N LYS A 17 -4.87 -11.20 4.13
CA LYS A 17 -4.74 -10.37 2.91
C LYS A 17 -6.08 -10.16 2.20
N VAL A 18 -6.83 -11.24 1.95
CA VAL A 18 -8.16 -11.15 1.30
C VAL A 18 -9.15 -10.40 2.18
N TYR A 19 -9.16 -10.68 3.49
CA TYR A 19 -10.00 -9.97 4.44
C TYR A 19 -9.72 -8.46 4.45
N ALA A 20 -8.46 -8.06 4.59
CA ALA A 20 -8.04 -6.66 4.63
C ALA A 20 -8.47 -5.93 3.36
N LEU A 21 -8.14 -6.50 2.19
CA LEU A 21 -8.53 -5.95 0.90
C LEU A 21 -10.06 -5.80 0.75
N ALA A 22 -10.84 -6.82 1.15
CA ALA A 22 -12.29 -6.77 1.07
C ALA A 22 -12.92 -5.76 2.06
N ALA A 23 -12.37 -5.64 3.27
CA ALA A 23 -12.85 -4.72 4.29
C ALA A 23 -12.62 -3.25 3.88
N LEU A 24 -11.46 -2.95 3.32
CA LEU A 24 -11.07 -1.59 2.93
C LEU A 24 -11.80 -1.10 1.67
N CYS A 25 -12.15 -2.00 0.74
CA CYS A 25 -12.76 -1.63 -0.53
C CYS A 25 -14.25 -1.25 -0.45
N ASN A 26 -14.93 -1.50 0.67
CA ASN A 26 -16.37 -1.25 0.82
C ASN A 26 -16.70 0.08 1.51
N GLN A 27 -15.70 0.91 1.83
CA GLN A 27 -15.92 2.22 2.41
C GLN A 27 -16.32 3.22 1.32
N SER A 28 -17.15 4.20 1.68
CA SER A 28 -17.72 5.20 0.73
C SER A 28 -17.33 6.63 1.11
N ASP A 29 -16.10 6.82 1.59
CA ASP A 29 -15.61 8.11 2.07
C ASP A 29 -14.49 8.72 1.21
N GLY A 30 -14.13 8.04 0.12
CA GLY A 30 -13.13 8.45 -0.84
C GLY A 30 -11.71 8.01 -0.49
N ARG A 31 -11.43 7.58 0.74
CA ARG A 31 -10.09 7.11 1.12
C ARG A 31 -9.78 5.75 0.49
N GLU A 32 -10.82 4.96 0.18
CA GLU A 32 -10.70 3.69 -0.53
C GLU A 32 -10.08 3.86 -1.93
N PHE A 33 -10.14 5.06 -2.51
CA PHE A 33 -9.47 5.34 -3.79
C PHE A 33 -7.95 5.27 -3.69
N HIS A 34 -7.36 5.39 -2.49
CA HIS A 34 -5.93 5.28 -2.25
C HIS A 34 -5.50 3.88 -1.80
N ILE A 35 -6.40 2.91 -1.88
CA ILE A 35 -6.10 1.48 -1.75
C ILE A 35 -6.22 0.84 -3.14
N VAL A 36 -5.36 -0.14 -3.43
CA VAL A 36 -5.51 -0.95 -4.64
C VAL A 36 -6.83 -1.73 -4.55
N ARG A 37 -7.76 -1.42 -5.44
CA ARG A 37 -9.11 -1.99 -5.43
C ARG A 37 -9.08 -3.50 -5.61
N TYR A 38 -9.72 -4.20 -4.70
CA TYR A 38 -10.02 -5.62 -4.78
C TYR A 38 -11.24 -5.87 -5.67
N HIS A 39 -11.17 -6.93 -6.47
CA HIS A 39 -12.29 -7.40 -7.29
C HIS A 39 -12.83 -8.73 -6.80
N GLN A 40 -11.98 -9.74 -6.63
CA GLN A 40 -12.37 -11.08 -6.15
C GLN A 40 -11.14 -11.93 -5.82
N ALA A 41 -11.37 -13.07 -5.17
CA ALA A 41 -10.37 -14.09 -4.93
C ALA A 41 -11.00 -15.49 -5.05
N TRP A 42 -10.23 -16.46 -5.54
CA TRP A 42 -10.68 -17.84 -5.67
C TRP A 42 -9.55 -18.83 -5.39
N MET A 43 -9.92 -20.06 -5.08
CA MET A 43 -9.01 -21.18 -4.88
C MET A 43 -9.12 -22.11 -6.09
N GLU A 44 -7.99 -22.42 -6.71
CA GLU A 44 -7.89 -23.38 -7.82
C GLU A 44 -6.58 -24.14 -7.70
N GLU A 45 -6.61 -25.47 -7.85
CA GLU A 45 -5.43 -26.34 -7.76
C GLU A 45 -4.54 -26.09 -6.53
N ASN A 46 -5.14 -25.88 -5.36
CA ASN A 46 -4.41 -25.56 -4.12
C ASN A 46 -3.53 -24.30 -4.25
N ARG A 47 -3.99 -23.31 -5.02
CA ARG A 47 -3.42 -21.96 -5.12
C ARG A 47 -4.53 -20.95 -4.88
N LEU A 48 -4.21 -19.91 -4.11
CA LEU A 48 -5.08 -18.75 -3.97
C LEU A 48 -4.73 -17.75 -5.07
N TYR A 49 -5.76 -17.31 -5.77
CA TYR A 49 -5.70 -16.23 -6.74
C TYR A 49 -6.44 -15.02 -6.20
N ILE A 50 -5.82 -13.85 -6.33
CA ILE A 50 -6.41 -12.58 -5.93
C ILE A 50 -6.40 -11.68 -7.15
N GLN A 51 -7.57 -11.17 -7.51
CA GLN A 51 -7.75 -10.20 -8.57
C GLN A 51 -7.93 -8.81 -7.97
N THR A 52 -7.05 -7.90 -8.37
CA THR A 52 -7.11 -6.49 -8.05
C THR A 52 -7.26 -5.67 -9.32
N GLU A 53 -7.51 -4.37 -9.17
CA GLU A 53 -7.39 -3.45 -10.29
C GLU A 53 -5.97 -3.47 -10.87
N LEU A 54 -5.88 -3.25 -12.18
CA LEU A 54 -4.60 -3.04 -12.85
C LEU A 54 -4.14 -1.59 -12.65
N CYS A 55 -2.91 -1.42 -12.18
CA CYS A 55 -2.21 -0.15 -12.06
C CYS A 55 -1.16 0.00 -13.17
N THR A 56 -0.77 1.24 -13.48
CA THR A 56 0.16 1.56 -14.57
C THR A 56 1.60 1.22 -14.22
N SER A 57 2.00 1.46 -12.97
CA SER A 57 3.36 1.24 -12.47
C SER A 57 3.36 1.14 -10.94
N THR A 58 4.53 0.86 -10.37
CA THR A 58 4.84 1.08 -8.96
C THR A 58 5.68 2.35 -8.81
N LEU A 59 5.69 2.94 -7.62
CA LEU A 59 6.54 4.10 -7.32
C LEU A 59 8.02 3.75 -7.50
N CYS A 60 8.45 2.54 -7.10
CA CYS A 60 9.79 2.03 -7.35
C CYS A 60 10.17 2.11 -8.84
N ASN A 61 9.25 1.69 -9.73
CA ASN A 61 9.45 1.77 -11.17
C ASN A 61 9.47 3.21 -11.70
N GLU A 62 8.63 4.11 -11.19
CA GLU A 62 8.66 5.53 -11.57
C GLU A 62 9.95 6.22 -11.16
N ILE A 63 10.46 5.92 -9.97
CA ILE A 63 11.74 6.45 -9.46
C ILE A 63 12.89 5.92 -10.32
N SER A 64 12.95 4.61 -10.54
CA SER A 64 14.03 3.96 -11.29
C SER A 64 14.13 4.44 -12.74
N ARG A 65 12.99 4.79 -13.35
CA ARG A 65 12.93 5.34 -14.72
C ARG A 65 13.10 6.85 -14.79
N GLY A 66 13.23 7.54 -13.65
CA GLY A 66 13.26 8.99 -13.58
C GLY A 66 11.93 9.68 -13.92
N CYS A 67 10.85 8.90 -14.10
CA CYS A 67 9.52 9.41 -14.43
C CYS A 67 8.88 10.15 -13.25
N PHE A 68 9.25 9.81 -12.01
CA PHE A 68 8.71 10.48 -10.82
C PHE A 68 9.06 11.98 -10.77
N HIS A 69 10.20 12.38 -11.29
CA HIS A 69 10.64 13.79 -11.31
C HIS A 69 10.30 14.49 -12.64
N GLN A 70 9.64 13.80 -13.58
CA GLN A 70 9.45 14.32 -14.92
C GLN A 70 8.38 15.41 -14.92
N LYS A 71 8.81 16.65 -15.18
CA LYS A 71 7.93 17.81 -15.35
C LYS A 71 6.81 17.49 -16.33
N ARG A 72 5.57 17.83 -16.00
CA ARG A 72 4.48 17.72 -16.98
C ARG A 72 4.83 18.60 -18.17
N LYS A 73 4.86 18.03 -19.39
CA LYS A 73 5.05 18.79 -20.65
C LYS A 73 3.83 19.64 -21.03
N ASN A 74 3.08 20.15 -20.06
CA ASN A 74 2.02 21.12 -20.34
C ASN A 74 2.66 22.50 -20.28
N GLY A 75 3.23 22.92 -21.41
CA GLY A 75 3.34 24.28 -21.99
C GLY A 75 3.68 25.52 -21.16
N ASP A 76 3.63 25.50 -19.84
CA ASP A 76 3.69 26.71 -19.02
C ASP A 76 5.02 26.74 -18.26
N ASN A 77 5.72 27.86 -18.39
CA ASN A 77 6.96 28.14 -17.69
C ASN A 77 6.71 28.14 -16.18
N VAL A 78 6.91 26.99 -15.53
CA VAL A 78 6.82 26.88 -14.07
C VAL A 78 8.16 26.44 -13.49
N ASP A 79 8.61 27.31 -12.58
CA ASP A 79 9.74 27.23 -11.67
C ASP A 79 9.79 25.87 -10.92
N GLY A 80 10.89 25.55 -10.24
CA GLY A 80 11.18 24.26 -9.58
C GLY A 80 10.15 23.69 -8.57
N SER A 81 8.97 24.33 -8.43
CA SER A 81 7.84 23.98 -7.57
C SER A 81 7.16 22.64 -7.90
N ASP A 82 7.19 22.17 -9.16
CA ASP A 82 6.44 20.98 -9.64
C ASP A 82 6.91 19.68 -8.97
N SER A 83 8.21 19.57 -8.68
CA SER A 83 8.76 18.37 -8.02
C SER A 83 8.23 18.19 -6.59
N ASN A 84 8.17 19.27 -5.80
CA ASN A 84 7.65 19.22 -4.43
C ASN A 84 6.16 18.87 -4.41
N GLU A 85 5.38 19.35 -5.39
CA GLU A 85 3.95 19.07 -5.47
C GLU A 85 3.67 17.56 -5.58
N ARG A 86 4.41 16.84 -6.43
CA ARG A 86 4.23 15.38 -6.57
C ARG A 86 4.64 14.62 -5.30
N HIS A 87 5.67 15.09 -4.58
CA HIS A 87 6.05 14.52 -3.28
C HIS A 87 4.95 14.75 -2.23
N PHE A 88 4.40 15.97 -2.12
CA PHE A 88 3.31 16.26 -1.20
C PHE A 88 2.03 15.50 -1.58
N LYS A 89 1.76 15.32 -2.87
CA LYS A 89 0.67 14.48 -3.37
C LYS A 89 0.85 13.03 -2.94
N LEU A 90 2.03 12.46 -3.14
CA LEU A 90 2.38 11.11 -2.68
C LEU A 90 2.13 10.98 -1.16
N LEU A 91 2.70 11.89 -0.37
CA LEU A 91 2.54 11.86 1.09
C LEU A 91 1.07 11.92 1.50
N ARG A 92 0.30 12.88 0.96
CA ARG A 92 -1.13 13.03 1.26
C ARG A 92 -1.92 11.77 0.94
N GLU A 93 -1.72 11.22 -0.25
CA GLU A 93 -2.52 10.07 -0.72
C GLU A 93 -2.17 8.78 0.05
N ILE A 94 -0.91 8.58 0.40
CA ILE A 94 -0.51 7.45 1.26
C ILE A 94 -0.98 7.65 2.70
N LEU A 95 -0.98 8.89 3.23
CA LEU A 95 -1.55 9.16 4.56
C LEU A 95 -3.06 8.90 4.63
N LEU A 96 -3.81 9.20 3.56
CA LEU A 96 -5.24 8.86 3.47
C LEU A 96 -5.47 7.34 3.46
N ALA A 97 -4.63 6.60 2.75
CA ALA A 97 -4.65 5.13 2.78
C ALA A 97 -4.38 4.59 4.20
N LEU A 98 -3.40 5.17 4.90
CA LEU A 98 -3.04 4.76 6.27
C LEU A 98 -4.11 5.12 7.28
N GLU A 99 -4.73 6.29 7.17
CA GLU A 99 -5.86 6.68 8.01
C GLU A 99 -7.00 5.65 7.89
N LEU A 100 -7.31 5.23 6.67
CA LEU A 100 -8.32 4.21 6.43
C LEU A 100 -7.93 2.84 7.01
N ILE A 101 -6.68 2.40 6.84
CA ILE A 101 -6.18 1.14 7.38
C ILE A 101 -6.22 1.13 8.92
N HIS A 102 -5.70 2.19 9.55
CA HIS A 102 -5.67 2.31 11.01
C HIS A 102 -7.07 2.50 11.60
N GLY A 103 -7.97 3.19 10.90
CA GLY A 103 -9.38 3.32 11.29
C GLY A 103 -10.15 1.99 11.26
N ASN A 104 -9.58 0.94 10.69
CA ASN A 104 -10.12 -0.43 10.73
C ASN A 104 -9.29 -1.38 11.61
N ASP A 105 -8.51 -0.84 12.57
CA ASP A 105 -7.66 -1.60 13.50
C ASP A 105 -6.65 -2.53 12.81
N MET A 106 -6.16 -2.12 11.64
CA MET A 106 -5.16 -2.86 10.86
C MET A 106 -3.84 -2.10 10.76
N VAL A 107 -2.76 -2.83 10.49
CA VAL A 107 -1.44 -2.30 10.15
C VAL A 107 -0.95 -2.96 8.88
N HIS A 108 -0.24 -2.21 8.02
CA HIS A 108 0.25 -2.72 6.73
C HIS A 108 1.58 -3.48 6.82
N LEU A 109 2.49 -3.01 7.67
CA LEU A 109 3.81 -3.59 8.00
C LEU A 109 4.86 -3.65 6.87
N ASP A 110 4.46 -3.44 5.61
CA ASP A 110 5.40 -3.44 4.47
C ASP A 110 5.22 -2.23 3.54
N ILE A 111 5.23 -1.01 4.09
CA ILE A 111 5.11 0.21 3.29
C ILE A 111 6.46 0.52 2.63
N LYS A 112 6.52 0.39 1.31
CA LYS A 112 7.70 0.67 0.50
C LYS A 112 7.33 1.09 -0.93
N PRO A 113 8.25 1.69 -1.71
CA PRO A 113 7.97 2.11 -3.08
C PRO A 113 7.46 1.01 -4.02
N ASP A 114 7.81 -0.25 -3.78
CA ASP A 114 7.33 -1.41 -4.56
C ASP A 114 5.84 -1.70 -4.31
N ASN A 115 5.35 -1.38 -3.12
CA ASN A 115 3.97 -1.61 -2.69
C ASN A 115 3.07 -0.37 -2.86
N ILE A 116 3.62 0.73 -3.38
CA ILE A 116 2.88 1.92 -3.77
C ILE A 116 2.68 1.88 -5.28
N PHE A 117 1.44 1.75 -5.71
CA PHE A 117 1.05 1.66 -7.10
C PHE A 117 0.59 3.01 -7.64
N VAL A 118 0.78 3.24 -8.94
CA VAL A 118 0.35 4.47 -9.63
C VAL A 118 -0.71 4.14 -10.67
N LYS A 119 -1.82 4.88 -10.65
CA LYS A 119 -2.89 4.78 -11.63
C LYS A 119 -3.55 6.13 -11.84
N ASN A 120 -3.67 6.59 -13.09
CA ASN A 120 -4.29 7.87 -13.41
C ASN A 120 -3.71 9.05 -12.60
N ASP A 121 -2.39 9.06 -12.41
CA ASP A 121 -1.66 10.03 -11.58
C ASP A 121 -2.05 10.02 -10.09
N GLN A 122 -2.71 8.97 -9.59
CA GLN A 122 -2.96 8.76 -8.16
C GLN A 122 -2.07 7.65 -7.61
N PHE A 123 -1.62 7.83 -6.37
CA PHE A 123 -0.91 6.84 -5.58
C PHE A 123 -1.89 5.99 -4.77
N LYS A 124 -1.62 4.68 -4.76
CA LYS A 124 -2.45 3.66 -4.13
C LYS A 124 -1.58 2.70 -3.36
N LEU A 125 -1.88 2.47 -2.08
CA LEU A 125 -1.20 1.45 -1.30
C LEU A 125 -1.76 0.07 -1.65
N GLY A 126 -0.87 -0.87 -1.92
CA GLY A 126 -1.19 -2.25 -2.24
C GLY A 126 -0.27 -3.22 -1.51
N ASP A 127 -0.49 -4.51 -1.79
CA ASP A 127 0.19 -5.64 -1.16
C ASP A 127 0.05 -5.76 0.37
N PHE A 128 -1.14 -6.18 0.77
CA PHE A 128 -1.50 -6.48 2.17
C PHE A 128 -1.03 -7.89 2.61
N GLY A 129 0.08 -8.39 2.06
CA GLY A 129 0.61 -9.73 2.37
C GLY A 129 1.07 -9.89 3.81
N LEU A 130 1.61 -8.82 4.39
CA LEU A 130 2.02 -8.73 5.79
C LEU A 130 1.04 -7.94 6.65
N ALA A 131 -0.12 -7.55 6.11
CA ALA A 131 -1.08 -6.79 6.88
C ALA A 131 -1.60 -7.63 8.05
N HIS A 132 -1.85 -6.98 9.19
CA HIS A 132 -2.27 -7.66 10.41
C HIS A 132 -3.21 -6.79 11.24
N LYS A 133 -3.90 -7.38 12.22
CA LYS A 133 -4.66 -6.60 13.21
C LYS A 133 -3.71 -5.90 14.17
N ALA A 134 -4.06 -4.70 14.62
CA ALA A 134 -3.32 -3.94 15.62
C ALA A 134 -3.52 -4.48 17.07
N ALA A 135 -3.48 -5.81 17.24
CA ALA A 135 -3.66 -6.47 18.53
C ALA A 135 -2.30 -6.70 19.23
N PRO A 136 -2.21 -6.51 20.55
CA PRO A 136 -0.98 -6.81 21.28
C PRO A 136 -0.79 -8.31 21.48
N GLY A 137 0.45 -8.78 21.39
CA GLY A 137 0.84 -10.17 21.71
C GLY A 137 0.79 -11.15 20.55
N ASP A 138 0.49 -10.71 19.33
CA ASP A 138 0.65 -11.52 18.13
C ASP A 138 2.10 -11.45 17.64
N ASP A 139 2.68 -12.61 17.27
CA ASP A 139 3.95 -12.65 16.53
C ASP A 139 3.69 -12.10 15.13
N VAL A 140 4.37 -11.00 14.81
CA VAL A 140 4.24 -10.33 13.51
C VAL A 140 5.47 -10.61 12.67
N GLU A 141 5.25 -10.99 11.41
CA GLU A 141 6.34 -11.10 10.44
C GLU A 141 6.85 -9.70 10.05
N GLU A 142 8.16 -9.49 10.18
CA GLU A 142 8.81 -8.23 9.85
C GLU A 142 8.82 -7.97 8.34
N GLY A 143 8.50 -6.73 7.96
CA GLY A 143 8.57 -6.26 6.57
C GLY A 143 10.00 -5.99 6.09
N ASP A 144 10.12 -5.29 4.96
CA ASP A 144 11.44 -4.96 4.40
C ASP A 144 12.28 -4.09 5.35
N ALA A 145 13.41 -4.63 5.81
CA ALA A 145 14.30 -3.99 6.79
C ALA A 145 14.80 -2.59 6.39
N ARG A 146 14.84 -2.25 5.09
CA ARG A 146 15.25 -0.92 4.61
C ARG A 146 14.23 0.18 4.93
N TYR A 147 12.98 -0.21 5.16
CA TYR A 147 11.85 0.68 5.44
C TYR A 147 11.28 0.45 6.85
N MET A 148 11.92 -0.41 7.64
CA MET A 148 11.56 -0.70 9.01
C MET A 148 11.76 0.54 9.90
N SER A 149 10.87 0.72 10.86
CA SER A 149 10.97 1.80 11.83
C SER A 149 12.15 1.59 12.78
N LYS A 150 12.64 2.69 13.37
CA LYS A 150 13.88 2.65 14.17
C LYS A 150 13.72 1.83 15.44
N GLU A 151 12.56 1.95 16.08
CA GLU A 151 12.20 1.24 17.31
C GLU A 151 12.12 -0.28 17.11
N LEU A 152 11.69 -0.74 15.93
CA LEU A 152 11.74 -2.15 15.57
C LEU A 152 13.19 -2.62 15.35
N LEU A 153 13.99 -1.82 14.64
CA LEU A 153 15.41 -2.12 14.41
C LEU A 153 16.24 -2.12 15.71
N SER A 154 15.91 -1.27 16.68
CA SER A 154 16.61 -1.19 17.98
C SER A 154 16.06 -2.18 19.01
N GLY A 155 14.89 -2.78 18.77
CA GLY A 155 14.18 -3.60 19.75
C GLY A 155 13.63 -2.80 20.94
N GLU A 156 13.61 -1.46 20.86
CA GLU A 156 13.15 -0.56 21.91
C GLU A 156 11.64 -0.33 21.77
N LEU A 157 10.85 -1.28 22.26
CA LEU A 157 9.38 -1.23 22.19
C LEU A 157 8.73 -0.58 23.42
N ASP A 158 9.52 -0.14 24.40
CA ASP A 158 9.05 0.31 25.71
C ASP A 158 8.25 1.63 25.66
N ASP A 159 8.51 2.48 24.66
CA ASP A 159 7.90 3.81 24.52
C ASP A 159 6.70 3.86 23.55
N LEU A 160 6.33 2.72 22.92
CA LEU A 160 5.12 2.61 22.10
C LEU A 160 3.87 2.50 22.99
N THR A 161 3.60 3.55 23.76
CA THR A 161 2.34 3.65 24.50
C THR A 161 1.18 3.62 23.51
N LYS A 162 0.42 2.51 23.49
CA LYS A 162 -0.91 2.51 22.87
C LYS A 162 -1.67 3.69 23.48
N VAL A 163 -2.02 4.67 22.65
CA VAL A 163 -3.00 5.70 23.02
C VAL A 163 -4.33 4.95 23.22
N ARG A 164 -4.57 4.51 24.46
CA ARG A 164 -5.84 3.95 24.90
C ARG A 164 -6.80 5.14 25.05
N ASN A 165 -7.82 5.19 24.20
CA ASN A 165 -9.07 5.88 24.51
C ASN A 165 -10.01 4.89 25.20
#